data_AF-A0A932U057-F1
#
_entry.id   AF-A0A932U057-F1
#
_cell.length_a   1.000
_cell.length_b   1.000
_cell.length_c   1.000
_cell.angle_alpha   90.00
_cell.angle_beta   90.00
_cell.angle_gamma   90.00
#
_symmetry.space_group_name_H-M   'P 1'
#
loop_
_entity.id
_entity.type
_entity.pdbx_description
1 polymer ?
#
loop_
_entity_poly.entity_id
_entity_poly.type
_entity_poly.pdbx_seq_one_letter_code
_entity_poly.pdbx_strand_id
1 'polypeptide(L)'
;MKKFGLPILVGLLIGGIASAGYLWWVRNKPAPVEQSAAPTPAPVQLLTWTDPNGFTFQYPEGLNVNRHDEDKENYAHIEFTHPDHPGKIIIWGKDPARGVTDTASWLKNEKRFTGASVLDTQLGGQKAAKVMVEGVTRMLVVGTIYDSIIWSVEATLDDAQFWTGVHATIVDSFAFVPVKEPGTAASSDPAPIVEDVAVDEEEVVE
;
A
#
# COMPACT_ATOMS: atom_id res chain seq x y z
N MET A 1 81.56 -26.50 -10.58
CA MET A 1 80.52 -25.56 -11.06
C MET A 1 79.23 -25.81 -10.28
N LYS A 2 78.86 -24.95 -9.31
CA LYS A 2 77.60 -25.03 -8.55
C LYS A 2 76.98 -23.63 -8.51
N LYS A 3 76.15 -23.30 -9.49
CA LYS A 3 75.39 -22.03 -9.56
C LYS A 3 73.89 -22.35 -9.64
N PHE A 4 73.31 -22.84 -8.54
CA PHE A 4 71.84 -23.08 -8.46
C PHE A 4 71.23 -22.69 -7.10
N GLY A 5 71.98 -22.09 -6.16
CA GLY A 5 71.47 -21.77 -4.81
C GLY A 5 70.73 -20.42 -4.69
N LEU A 6 70.98 -19.47 -5.60
CA LEU A 6 70.43 -18.11 -5.50
C LEU A 6 68.93 -17.97 -5.83
N PRO A 7 68.34 -18.66 -6.83
CA PRO A 7 66.92 -18.46 -7.16
C PRO A 7 65.96 -19.08 -6.15
N ILE A 8 66.37 -20.14 -5.44
CA ILE A 8 65.55 -20.81 -4.41
C ILE A 8 65.39 -19.92 -3.18
N LEU A 9 66.44 -19.19 -2.81
CA LEU A 9 66.44 -18.27 -1.67
C LEU A 9 65.56 -17.03 -1.91
N VAL A 10 65.52 -16.53 -3.16
CA VAL A 10 64.63 -15.43 -3.55
C VAL A 10 63.16 -15.87 -3.58
N GLY A 11 62.87 -17.09 -4.05
CA GLY A 11 61.51 -17.64 -4.04
C GLY A 11 60.92 -17.79 -2.63
N LEU A 12 61.72 -18.25 -1.66
CA LEU A 12 61.29 -18.38 -0.25
C LEU A 12 61.06 -17.01 0.42
N LEU A 13 61.86 -16.00 0.08
CA LEU A 13 61.71 -14.64 0.62
C LEU A 13 60.43 -13.97 0.12
N ILE A 14 60.08 -14.12 -1.16
CA ILE A 14 58.86 -13.57 -1.74
C ILE A 14 57.61 -14.30 -1.19
N GLY A 15 57.68 -15.63 -1.07
CA GLY A 15 56.60 -16.43 -0.47
C GLY A 15 56.35 -16.07 1.00
N GLY A 16 57.40 -15.84 1.78
CA GLY A 16 57.29 -15.43 3.18
C GLY A 16 56.64 -14.06 3.37
N ILE A 17 57.01 -13.08 2.55
CA ILE A 17 56.45 -11.71 2.62
C ILE A 17 54.97 -11.70 2.20
N ALA A 18 54.60 -12.44 1.16
CA ALA A 18 53.20 -12.56 0.73
C ALA A 18 52.32 -13.22 1.81
N SER A 19 52.85 -14.24 2.48
CA SER A 19 52.16 -14.95 3.57
C SER A 19 51.95 -14.07 4.80
N ALA A 20 52.97 -13.29 5.18
CA ALA A 20 52.88 -12.35 6.31
C ALA A 20 51.91 -11.20 6.02
N GLY A 21 51.92 -10.66 4.79
CA GLY A 21 50.97 -9.63 4.36
C GLY A 21 49.52 -10.10 4.37
N TYR A 22 49.27 -11.33 3.91
CA TYR A 22 47.93 -11.92 3.92
C TYR A 22 47.40 -12.13 5.34
N LEU A 23 48.23 -12.65 6.26
CA LEU A 23 47.84 -12.85 7.66
C LEU A 23 47.55 -11.53 8.39
N TRP A 24 48.32 -10.48 8.11
CA TRP A 24 48.05 -9.15 8.67
C TRP A 24 46.75 -8.54 8.14
N TRP A 25 46.46 -8.72 6.85
CA TRP A 25 45.23 -8.23 6.23
C TRP A 25 43.98 -8.94 6.77
N VAL A 26 44.04 -10.26 6.97
CA VAL A 26 42.90 -11.03 7.54
C VAL A 26 42.68 -10.66 9.01
N ARG A 27 43.75 -10.38 9.77
CA ARG A 27 43.67 -10.03 11.19
C ARG A 27 43.13 -8.61 11.45
N ASN A 28 43.24 -7.71 10.48
CA ASN A 28 42.73 -6.34 10.56
C ASN A 28 41.34 -6.16 9.92
N LYS A 29 40.64 -7.24 9.56
CA LYS A 29 39.23 -7.12 9.15
C LYS A 29 38.41 -6.72 10.38
N PRO A 30 37.64 -5.60 10.32
CA PRO A 30 36.69 -5.29 11.37
C PRO A 30 35.72 -6.47 11.53
N ALA A 31 35.46 -6.87 12.77
CA ALA A 31 34.49 -7.91 13.06
C ALA A 31 33.14 -7.55 12.41
N PRO A 32 32.37 -8.53 11.90
CA PRO A 32 30.99 -8.29 11.49
C PRO A 32 30.27 -7.64 12.68
N VAL A 33 29.75 -6.44 12.47
CA VAL A 33 28.96 -5.76 13.50
C VAL A 33 27.72 -6.64 13.70
N GLU A 34 27.57 -7.23 14.88
CA GLU A 34 26.34 -7.93 15.25
C GLU A 34 25.21 -6.91 15.15
N GLN A 35 24.38 -7.05 14.11
CA GLN A 35 23.20 -6.23 13.91
C GLN A 35 22.23 -6.58 15.04
N SER A 36 22.25 -5.77 16.09
CA SER A 36 21.30 -5.86 17.19
C SER A 36 19.90 -5.88 16.58
N ALA A 37 19.21 -7.01 16.73
CA ALA A 37 17.87 -7.16 16.20
C ALA A 37 17.00 -6.06 16.82
N ALA A 38 16.51 -5.16 15.98
CA ALA A 38 15.55 -4.16 16.41
C ALA A 38 14.36 -4.90 17.07
N PRO A 39 13.82 -4.38 18.18
CA PRO A 39 12.68 -5.00 18.83
C PRO A 39 11.56 -5.18 17.80
N THR A 40 11.01 -6.39 17.73
CA THR A 40 9.83 -6.67 16.90
C THR A 40 8.71 -5.75 17.37
N PRO A 41 8.19 -4.85 16.51
CA PRO A 41 7.12 -3.96 16.92
C PRO A 41 5.92 -4.79 17.35
N ALA A 42 5.28 -4.38 18.45
CA ALA A 42 4.06 -5.02 18.92
C ALA A 42 2.99 -4.97 17.81
N PRO A 43 2.14 -6.00 17.69
CA PRO A 43 1.08 -6.01 16.68
C PRO A 43 0.13 -4.83 16.92
N VAL A 44 -0.06 -4.00 15.89
CA VAL A 44 -0.99 -2.88 15.91
C VAL A 44 -2.40 -3.43 15.70
N GLN A 45 -3.33 -3.11 16.60
CA GLN A 45 -4.73 -3.46 16.45
C GLN A 45 -5.35 -2.68 15.29
N LEU A 46 -6.03 -3.40 14.39
CA LEU A 46 -6.67 -2.81 13.21
C LEU A 46 -8.19 -2.84 13.36
N LEU A 47 -8.83 -1.76 12.95
CA LEU A 47 -10.28 -1.62 12.83
C LEU A 47 -10.68 -1.69 11.36
N THR A 48 -11.88 -2.19 11.08
CA THR A 48 -12.43 -2.25 9.72
C THR A 48 -13.44 -1.12 9.52
N TRP A 49 -13.27 -0.34 8.46
CA TRP A 49 -14.28 0.56 7.94
C TRP A 49 -15.08 -0.16 6.85
N THR A 50 -16.41 -0.06 6.90
CA THR A 50 -17.30 -0.52 5.83
C THR A 50 -18.22 0.63 5.48
N ASP A 51 -18.08 1.14 4.26
CA ASP A 51 -18.88 2.25 3.79
C ASP A 51 -20.12 1.76 3.03
N PRO A 52 -21.31 2.33 3.28
CA PRO A 52 -22.52 2.07 2.51
C PRO A 52 -22.36 2.29 1.01
N ASN A 53 -21.42 3.13 0.56
CA ASN A 53 -21.15 3.39 -0.86
C ASN A 53 -20.29 2.31 -1.54
N GLY A 54 -20.16 1.12 -0.92
CA GLY A 54 -19.58 -0.05 -1.59
C GLY A 54 -18.06 -0.11 -1.54
N PHE A 55 -17.45 0.22 -0.40
CA PHE A 55 -16.04 -0.04 -0.18
C PHE A 55 -15.73 -0.35 1.29
N THR A 56 -14.59 -1.01 1.51
CA THR A 56 -14.08 -1.34 2.84
C THR A 56 -12.57 -1.20 2.88
N PHE A 57 -12.02 -0.90 4.05
CA PHE A 57 -10.59 -0.90 4.31
C PHE A 57 -10.33 -1.08 5.81
N GLN A 58 -9.08 -1.33 6.17
CA GLN A 58 -8.60 -1.38 7.55
C GLN A 58 -7.76 -0.16 7.90
N TYR A 59 -7.81 0.24 9.16
CA TYR A 59 -6.98 1.34 9.69
C TYR A 59 -6.56 1.03 11.14
N PRO A 60 -5.42 1.58 11.60
CA PRO A 60 -4.99 1.43 12.98
C PRO A 60 -5.99 2.02 13.99
N GLU A 61 -6.18 1.34 15.11
CA GLU A 61 -6.90 1.91 16.26
C GLU A 61 -6.18 3.16 16.79
N GLY A 62 -6.94 4.08 17.40
CA GLY A 62 -6.43 5.32 17.99
C GLY A 62 -6.49 6.55 17.08
N LEU A 63 -6.93 6.39 15.83
CA LEU A 63 -7.24 7.52 14.95
C LEU A 63 -8.61 8.11 15.28
N ASN A 64 -8.70 9.43 15.23
CA ASN A 64 -9.98 10.14 15.19
C ASN A 64 -10.52 10.08 13.76
N VAL A 65 -11.77 9.63 13.61
CA VAL A 65 -12.42 9.47 12.30
C VAL A 65 -13.60 10.44 12.20
N ASN A 66 -13.62 11.25 11.14
CA ASN A 66 -14.74 12.10 10.78
C ASN A 66 -15.25 11.70 9.39
N ARG A 67 -16.54 11.35 9.29
CA ARG A 67 -17.17 10.97 8.01
C ARG A 67 -17.63 12.16 7.17
N HIS A 68 -17.58 13.37 7.74
CA HIS A 68 -18.11 14.58 7.14
C HIS A 68 -19.53 14.37 6.59
N ASP A 69 -20.46 13.93 7.44
CA ASP A 69 -21.86 13.68 7.04
C ASP A 69 -22.55 14.96 6.52
N GLU A 70 -21.99 16.14 6.78
CA GLU A 70 -22.38 17.42 6.21
C GLU A 70 -22.07 17.56 4.71
N ASP A 71 -21.12 16.79 4.16
CA ASP A 71 -20.77 16.76 2.75
C ASP A 71 -21.85 16.04 1.96
N LYS A 72 -22.55 16.78 1.10
CA LYS A 72 -23.63 16.28 0.24
C LYS A 72 -23.23 16.20 -1.24
N GLU A 73 -22.01 16.60 -1.57
CA GLU A 73 -21.53 16.66 -2.95
C GLU A 73 -20.72 15.41 -3.30
N ASN A 74 -19.99 14.86 -2.34
CA ASN A 74 -19.10 13.73 -2.57
C ASN A 74 -19.74 12.41 -2.10
N TYR A 75 -19.46 11.32 -2.80
CA TYR A 75 -19.90 9.98 -2.41
C TYR A 75 -19.24 9.55 -1.10
N ALA A 76 -17.99 9.97 -0.88
CA ALA A 76 -17.29 9.74 0.39
C ALA A 76 -16.34 10.90 0.70
N HIS A 77 -16.26 11.25 1.99
CA HIS A 77 -15.32 12.21 2.54
C HIS A 77 -14.96 11.80 3.97
N ILE A 78 -13.99 10.90 4.12
CA ILE A 78 -13.62 10.36 5.43
C ILE A 78 -12.25 10.91 5.81
N GLU A 79 -12.18 11.70 6.88
CA GLU A 79 -10.95 12.28 7.42
C GLU A 79 -10.47 11.51 8.66
N PHE A 80 -9.21 11.13 8.66
CA PHE A 80 -8.49 10.52 9.77
C PHE A 80 -7.45 11.49 10.31
N THR A 81 -7.50 11.76 11.62
CA THR A 81 -6.51 12.58 12.34
C THR A 81 -6.01 11.85 13.57
N HIS A 82 -4.90 12.30 14.14
CA HIS A 82 -4.36 11.78 15.40
C HIS A 82 -3.93 12.94 16.30
N PRO A 83 -4.19 12.91 17.61
CA PRO A 83 -3.85 14.01 18.52
C PRO A 83 -2.35 14.32 18.57
N ASP A 84 -1.50 13.28 18.53
CA ASP A 84 -0.05 13.42 18.70
C ASP A 84 0.75 13.39 17.39
N HIS A 85 0.10 13.09 16.25
CA HIS A 85 0.78 12.95 14.96
C HIS A 85 0.17 13.95 13.97
N PRO A 86 0.79 15.14 13.80
CA PRO A 86 0.28 16.16 12.88
C PRO A 86 0.26 15.62 11.45
N GLY A 87 -0.70 16.08 10.66
CA GLY A 87 -1.04 15.52 9.35
C GLY A 87 -2.42 14.87 9.39
N LYS A 88 -2.78 14.17 8.31
CA LYS A 88 -4.07 13.49 8.18
C LYS A 88 -4.11 12.56 6.99
N ILE A 89 -5.11 11.69 6.96
CA ILE A 89 -5.53 10.98 5.75
C ILE A 89 -6.97 11.38 5.41
N ILE A 90 -7.25 11.57 4.14
CA ILE A 90 -8.61 11.75 3.63
C ILE A 90 -8.89 10.70 2.56
N ILE A 91 -10.00 9.98 2.69
CA ILE A 91 -10.56 9.15 1.62
C ILE A 91 -11.68 9.92 0.93
N TRP A 92 -11.59 10.00 -0.38
CA TRP A 92 -12.55 10.68 -1.24
C TRP A 92 -13.18 9.72 -2.24
N GLY A 93 -14.48 9.90 -2.47
CA GLY A 93 -15.19 9.42 -3.66
C GLY A 93 -15.86 10.61 -4.35
N LYS A 94 -15.40 11.00 -5.54
CA LYS A 94 -15.84 12.22 -6.23
C LYS A 94 -16.25 11.97 -7.67
N ASP A 95 -17.22 12.73 -8.14
CA ASP A 95 -17.51 12.79 -9.58
C ASP A 95 -16.28 13.31 -10.35
N PRO A 96 -15.92 12.68 -11.47
CA PRO A 96 -14.87 13.17 -12.33
C PRO A 96 -15.28 14.47 -13.03
N ALA A 97 -14.32 15.38 -13.17
CA ALA A 97 -14.49 16.55 -14.01
C ALA A 97 -14.78 16.14 -15.47
N ARG A 98 -15.45 17.01 -16.23
CA ARG A 98 -15.81 16.74 -17.63
C ARG A 98 -14.58 16.32 -18.45
N GLY A 99 -14.66 15.15 -19.08
CA GLY A 99 -13.60 14.61 -19.94
C GLY A 99 -12.54 13.77 -19.21
N VAL A 100 -12.70 13.54 -17.91
CA VAL A 100 -11.91 12.58 -17.14
C VAL A 100 -12.61 11.22 -17.19
N THR A 101 -11.97 10.23 -17.79
CA THR A 101 -12.53 8.88 -17.98
C THR A 101 -11.61 7.76 -17.49
N ASP A 102 -10.34 8.09 -17.22
CA ASP A 102 -9.34 7.16 -16.72
C ASP A 102 -8.36 7.88 -15.78
N THR A 103 -7.53 7.10 -15.08
CA THR A 103 -6.53 7.63 -14.15
C THR A 103 -5.57 8.61 -14.84
N ALA A 104 -5.22 8.39 -16.11
CA ALA A 104 -4.28 9.25 -16.83
C ALA A 104 -4.88 10.64 -17.15
N SER A 105 -6.15 10.70 -17.55
CA SER A 105 -6.89 11.94 -17.80
C SER A 105 -7.18 12.68 -16.48
N TRP A 106 -7.47 11.96 -15.39
CA TRP A 106 -7.59 12.54 -14.06
C TRP A 106 -6.29 13.24 -13.64
N LEU A 107 -5.15 12.55 -13.72
CA LEU A 107 -3.84 13.10 -13.35
C LEU A 107 -3.48 14.36 -14.16
N LYS A 108 -3.83 14.40 -15.45
CA LYS A 108 -3.59 15.57 -16.32
C LYS A 108 -4.51 16.74 -15.99
N ASN A 109 -5.72 16.47 -15.51
CA ASN A 109 -6.70 17.50 -15.17
C ASN A 109 -6.40 18.14 -13.80
N GLU A 110 -5.83 17.36 -12.88
CA GLU A 110 -5.54 17.77 -11.52
C GLU A 110 -4.27 18.63 -11.44
N LYS A 111 -4.45 19.95 -11.32
CA LYS A 111 -3.36 20.93 -11.31
C LYS A 111 -2.41 20.73 -10.15
N ARG A 112 -2.87 20.22 -8.98
CA ARG A 112 -2.00 20.01 -7.82
C ARG A 112 -0.97 18.89 -8.03
N PHE A 113 -1.11 18.08 -9.08
CA PHE A 113 -0.13 17.05 -9.46
C PHE A 113 0.91 17.53 -10.47
N THR A 114 0.89 18.80 -10.86
CA THR A 114 1.88 19.37 -11.80
C THR A 114 3.29 19.23 -11.22
N GLY A 115 4.16 18.49 -11.91
CA GLY A 115 5.54 18.25 -11.48
C GLY A 115 5.68 17.20 -10.36
N ALA A 116 4.60 16.54 -9.97
CA ALA A 116 4.62 15.45 -9.00
C ALA A 116 5.29 14.19 -9.56
N SER A 117 5.84 13.35 -8.68
CA SER A 117 6.30 12.02 -9.06
C SER A 117 5.12 11.06 -9.10
N VAL A 118 4.98 10.31 -10.19
CA VAL A 118 3.85 9.39 -10.41
C VAL A 118 4.36 7.98 -10.68
N LEU A 119 3.75 7.00 -10.02
CA LEU A 119 3.99 5.57 -10.23
C LEU A 119 2.66 4.85 -10.48
N ASP A 120 2.69 3.85 -11.35
CA ASP A 120 1.56 2.93 -11.50
C ASP A 120 1.42 2.05 -10.25
N THR A 121 0.20 1.81 -9.81
CA THR A 121 -0.11 0.96 -8.65
C THR A 121 -1.51 0.36 -8.78
N GLN A 122 -2.05 -0.19 -7.68
CA GLN A 122 -3.43 -0.63 -7.58
C GLN A 122 -4.10 -0.06 -6.33
N LEU A 123 -5.43 0.05 -6.39
CA LEU A 123 -6.28 0.35 -5.24
C LEU A 123 -7.55 -0.48 -5.38
N GLY A 124 -7.86 -1.34 -4.40
CA GLY A 124 -9.03 -2.23 -4.50
C GLY A 124 -9.02 -3.14 -5.73
N GLY A 125 -7.84 -3.59 -6.17
CA GLY A 125 -7.65 -4.38 -7.39
C GLY A 125 -7.80 -3.61 -8.71
N GLN A 126 -8.11 -2.31 -8.66
CA GLN A 126 -8.21 -1.46 -9.85
C GLN A 126 -6.87 -0.81 -10.18
N LYS A 127 -6.62 -0.56 -11.47
CA LYS A 127 -5.43 0.19 -11.90
C LYS A 127 -5.48 1.60 -11.30
N ALA A 128 -4.44 1.95 -10.56
CA ALA A 128 -4.36 3.21 -9.83
C ALA A 128 -3.05 3.93 -10.13
N ALA A 129 -2.96 5.18 -9.69
CA ALA A 129 -1.73 5.95 -9.68
C ALA A 129 -1.38 6.33 -8.24
N LYS A 130 -0.10 6.17 -7.91
CA LYS A 130 0.52 6.70 -6.68
C LYS A 130 1.24 8.00 -7.05
N VAL A 131 0.82 9.09 -6.43
CA VAL A 131 1.33 10.43 -6.69
C VAL A 131 2.00 10.95 -5.42
N MET A 132 3.26 11.34 -5.53
CA MET A 132 3.98 12.08 -4.50
C MET A 132 4.07 13.54 -4.92
N VAL A 133 3.36 14.40 -4.19
CA VAL A 133 3.40 15.85 -4.36
C VAL A 133 4.39 16.42 -3.36
N GLU A 134 5.46 17.00 -3.87
CA GLU A 134 6.45 17.74 -3.08
C GLU A 134 6.12 19.23 -3.16
N GLY A 135 6.22 19.96 -2.05
CA GLY A 135 5.80 21.37 -1.98
C GLY A 135 5.75 21.90 -0.56
N VAL A 136 4.93 22.93 -0.31
CA VAL A 136 4.71 23.49 1.04
C VAL A 136 4.12 22.45 1.99
N THR A 137 3.23 21.59 1.47
CA THR A 137 2.66 20.46 2.19
C THR A 137 2.96 19.21 1.38
N ARG A 138 3.71 18.28 1.97
CA ARG A 138 4.05 17.01 1.33
C ARG A 138 2.84 16.09 1.36
N MET A 139 2.42 15.61 0.19
CA MET A 139 1.25 14.74 0.08
C MET A 139 1.57 13.45 -0.66
N LEU A 140 1.02 12.35 -0.14
CA LEU A 140 1.00 11.06 -0.82
C LEU A 140 -0.44 10.71 -1.19
N VAL A 141 -0.72 10.53 -2.47
CA VAL A 141 -2.05 10.21 -2.98
C VAL A 141 -2.00 8.88 -3.70
N VAL A 142 -2.94 7.98 -3.43
CA VAL A 142 -3.23 6.83 -4.30
C VAL A 142 -4.67 6.96 -4.76
N GLY A 143 -4.89 6.91 -6.08
CA GLY A 143 -6.25 7.01 -6.60
C GLY A 143 -6.48 6.26 -7.90
N THR A 144 -7.74 5.90 -8.12
CA THR A 144 -8.25 5.14 -9.26
C THR A 144 -9.58 5.72 -9.71
N ILE A 145 -10.02 5.32 -10.91
CA ILE A 145 -11.39 5.54 -11.34
C ILE A 145 -12.08 4.18 -11.36
N TYR A 146 -13.15 4.05 -10.59
CA TYR A 146 -13.98 2.85 -10.52
C TYR A 146 -15.44 3.26 -10.52
N ASP A 147 -16.24 2.59 -11.36
CA ASP A 147 -17.66 2.90 -11.59
C ASP A 147 -17.91 4.39 -11.88
N SER A 148 -17.09 4.96 -12.77
CA SER A 148 -17.13 6.39 -13.14
C SER A 148 -16.93 7.38 -11.97
N ILE A 149 -16.43 6.94 -10.82
CA ILE A 149 -16.10 7.77 -9.65
C ILE A 149 -14.58 7.79 -9.46
N ILE A 150 -14.02 8.96 -9.14
CA ILE A 150 -12.63 9.09 -8.68
C ILE A 150 -12.58 8.72 -7.21
N TRP A 151 -11.90 7.62 -6.91
CA TRP A 151 -11.60 7.18 -5.56
C TRP A 151 -10.15 7.50 -5.23
N SER A 152 -9.90 8.15 -4.09
CA SER A 152 -8.53 8.47 -3.68
C SER A 152 -8.33 8.42 -2.17
N VAL A 153 -7.13 7.99 -1.76
CA VAL A 153 -6.63 8.01 -0.39
C VAL A 153 -5.46 8.98 -0.36
N GLU A 154 -5.65 10.12 0.29
CA GLU A 154 -4.70 11.23 0.34
C GLU A 154 -4.13 11.40 1.74
N ALA A 155 -2.81 11.35 1.89
CA ALA A 155 -2.12 11.60 3.15
C ALA A 155 -1.37 12.93 3.10
N THR A 156 -1.57 13.77 4.12
CA THR A 156 -0.70 14.90 4.44
C THR A 156 0.40 14.42 5.39
N LEU A 157 1.65 14.49 4.96
CA LEU A 157 2.79 13.83 5.60
C LEU A 157 3.59 14.73 6.54
N ASP A 158 2.93 15.44 7.47
CA ASP A 158 3.61 16.29 8.44
C ASP A 158 4.43 15.45 9.44
N ASP A 159 3.87 14.34 9.94
CA ASP A 159 4.61 13.20 10.48
C ASP A 159 4.69 12.08 9.43
N ALA A 160 5.70 12.16 8.56
CA ALA A 160 5.81 11.26 7.41
C ALA A 160 5.92 9.79 7.78
N GLN A 161 6.60 9.43 8.89
CA GLN A 161 6.77 8.03 9.27
C GLN A 161 5.45 7.43 9.73
N PHE A 162 4.71 8.14 10.58
CA PHE A 162 3.40 7.70 11.05
C PHE A 162 2.39 7.60 9.89
N TRP A 163 2.20 8.70 9.15
CA TRP A 163 1.15 8.76 8.14
C TRP A 163 1.41 7.90 6.91
N THR A 164 2.67 7.65 6.55
CA THR A 164 2.98 6.68 5.48
C THR A 164 2.56 5.27 5.90
N GLY A 165 2.74 4.90 7.17
CA GLY A 165 2.31 3.60 7.70
C GLY A 165 0.80 3.45 7.67
N VAL A 166 0.07 4.45 8.20
CA VAL A 166 -1.41 4.46 8.17
C VAL A 166 -1.93 4.42 6.73
N HIS A 167 -1.35 5.22 5.84
CA HIS A 167 -1.73 5.27 4.42
C HIS A 167 -1.55 3.92 3.74
N ALA A 168 -0.41 3.26 3.97
CA ALA A 168 -0.16 1.93 3.44
C ALA A 168 -1.18 0.91 3.95
N THR A 169 -1.47 0.89 5.27
CA THR A 169 -2.50 0.00 5.83
C THR A 169 -3.86 0.19 5.14
N ILE A 170 -4.30 1.43 4.95
CA ILE A 170 -5.59 1.73 4.30
C ILE A 170 -5.56 1.30 2.83
N VAL A 171 -4.53 1.67 2.07
CA VAL A 171 -4.43 1.35 0.64
C VAL A 171 -4.33 -0.15 0.39
N ASP A 172 -3.51 -0.87 1.16
CA ASP A 172 -3.25 -2.30 0.98
C ASP A 172 -4.47 -3.16 1.34
N SER A 173 -5.32 -2.67 2.24
CA SER A 173 -6.56 -3.34 2.66
C SER A 173 -7.81 -2.81 1.95
N PHE A 174 -7.68 -1.80 1.10
CA PHE A 174 -8.81 -1.20 0.41
C PHE A 174 -9.42 -2.20 -0.57
N ALA A 175 -10.74 -2.33 -0.54
CA ALA A 175 -11.49 -3.15 -1.48
C ALA A 175 -12.82 -2.49 -1.85
N PHE A 176 -13.16 -2.52 -3.14
CA PHE A 176 -14.51 -2.21 -3.59
C PHE A 176 -15.42 -3.40 -3.31
N VAL A 177 -16.56 -3.12 -2.71
CA VAL A 177 -17.59 -4.10 -2.38
C VAL A 177 -18.79 -3.79 -3.26
N PRO A 178 -19.16 -4.68 -4.20
CA PRO A 178 -20.35 -4.50 -5.01
C PRO A 178 -21.56 -4.27 -4.09
N VAL A 179 -22.27 -3.16 -4.29
CA VAL A 179 -23.54 -2.92 -3.58
C VAL A 179 -24.50 -4.00 -4.05
N LYS A 180 -24.86 -4.94 -3.17
CA LYS A 180 -25.87 -5.96 -3.50
C LYS A 180 -27.17 -5.23 -3.81
N GLU A 181 -27.65 -5.33 -5.04
CA GLU A 181 -29.03 -4.95 -5.34
C GLU A 181 -29.97 -5.76 -4.43
N PRO A 182 -30.99 -5.13 -3.83
CA PRO A 182 -32.00 -5.85 -3.06
C PRO A 182 -32.78 -6.76 -4.02
N GLY A 183 -32.35 -8.02 -4.15
CA GLY A 183 -33.00 -9.01 -5.01
C GLY A 183 -32.13 -10.18 -5.45
N THR A 184 -30.80 -10.05 -5.42
CA THR A 184 -29.92 -11.15 -5.85
C THR A 184 -29.55 -12.02 -4.66
N ALA A 185 -30.33 -13.09 -4.48
CA ALA A 185 -29.97 -14.20 -3.60
C ALA A 185 -28.56 -14.69 -3.93
N ALA A 186 -27.73 -14.82 -2.90
CA ALA A 186 -26.39 -15.36 -3.03
C ALA A 186 -26.46 -16.84 -3.41
N SER A 187 -26.10 -17.19 -4.65
CA SER A 187 -25.80 -18.56 -5.01
C SER A 187 -24.41 -18.91 -4.46
N SER A 188 -24.39 -19.46 -3.25
CA SER A 188 -23.20 -20.11 -2.67
C SER A 188 -22.98 -21.50 -3.29
N ASP A 189 -21.71 -21.87 -3.39
CA ASP A 189 -21.11 -23.12 -3.91
C ASP A 189 -21.84 -24.45 -3.59
N PRO A 190 -21.56 -25.53 -4.35
CA PRO A 190 -22.36 -26.74 -4.42
C PRO A 190 -22.08 -27.72 -3.27
N ALA A 191 -23.15 -28.26 -2.67
CA ALA A 191 -23.14 -29.46 -1.85
C ALA A 191 -24.47 -30.22 -2.08
N PRO A 192 -24.51 -31.54 -1.80
CA PRO A 192 -24.95 -32.53 -2.77
C PRO A 192 -26.47 -32.73 -2.85
N ILE A 193 -26.86 -33.12 -4.06
CA ILE A 193 -28.07 -33.82 -4.50
C ILE A 193 -28.90 -34.40 -3.35
N VAL A 194 -30.09 -33.83 -3.14
CA VAL A 194 -31.24 -34.57 -2.64
C VAL A 194 -32.33 -34.34 -3.68
N GLU A 195 -32.69 -35.41 -4.39
CA GLU A 195 -33.90 -35.44 -5.21
C GLU A 195 -35.08 -35.22 -4.26
N ASP A 196 -35.83 -34.14 -4.47
CA ASP A 196 -37.24 -34.18 -4.11
C ASP A 196 -38.07 -33.60 -5.26
N VAL A 197 -39.11 -34.35 -5.56
CA VAL A 197 -39.89 -34.31 -6.79
C VAL A 197 -40.88 -33.14 -6.76
N ALA A 198 -41.05 -32.54 -7.92
CA ALA A 198 -42.01 -31.52 -8.33
C ALA A 198 -43.37 -31.54 -7.62
N VAL A 199 -43.93 -30.34 -7.36
CA VAL A 199 -45.32 -30.02 -7.72
C VAL A 199 -45.40 -28.55 -8.17
N ASP A 200 -45.79 -28.38 -9.42
CA ASP A 200 -46.26 -27.15 -10.07
C ASP A 200 -47.75 -27.01 -9.73
N GLU A 201 -48.12 -25.97 -8.97
CA GLU A 201 -49.53 -25.63 -8.72
C GLU A 201 -49.78 -24.19 -9.19
N GLU A 202 -50.14 -24.05 -10.46
CA GLU A 202 -51.07 -23.00 -10.88
C GLU A 202 -52.37 -23.14 -10.08
N GLU A 203 -52.76 -22.14 -9.29
CA GLU A 203 -54.17 -21.93 -9.00
C GLU A 203 -54.56 -20.44 -9.01
N VAL A 204 -55.50 -20.18 -9.92
CA VAL A 204 -56.26 -18.96 -10.16
C VAL A 204 -57.13 -18.63 -8.95
N VAL A 205 -57.22 -17.34 -8.56
CA VAL A 205 -58.41 -16.88 -7.85
C VAL A 205 -58.81 -15.46 -8.29
N GLU A 206 -59.94 -15.45 -9.01
CA GLU A 206 -60.98 -14.42 -9.27
C GLU A 206 -60.64 -13.03 -9.84
#